data_AF-A0A3A5L7D1-F1
#
_entry.id   AF-A0A3A5L7D1-F1
#
_cell.length_a   1.000
_cell.length_b   1.000
_cell.length_c   1.000
_cell.angle_alpha   90.00
_cell.angle_beta   90.00
_cell.angle_gamma   90.00
#
_symmetry.space_group_name_H-M   'P 1'
#
loop_
_entity.id
_entity.type
_entity.pdbx_description
1 polymer ?
#
loop_
_entity_poly.entity_id
_entity_poly.type
_entity_poly.pdbx_seq_one_letter_code
_entity_poly.pdbx_strand_id
1 'polypeptide(L)'
;YTLHVLATALFDRPAFKTVAAHGIVLGDDGLKMSKSKGNYPDVKEVFDRDGSDAMRWFLMSSPILRGGNLIVTEQGLREGVRQALLPIWNAWSFLQLYASTPGQWRTDSPHVLDRYVLAKLSATRDAITDALEGNDIAGACDELRTFCDALTKWYVRRSRSRFWGEDADAIDTLHTVLEVLTRIAAPLL
;
A
#
# COMPACT_ATOMS: atom_id res chain seq x y z
N TYR A 1 -31.01 -3.14 3.44
CA TYR A 1 -31.98 -3.55 4.48
C TYR A 1 -32.67 -4.87 4.14
N THR A 2 -33.07 -5.10 2.87
CA THR A 2 -33.77 -6.33 2.43
C THR A 2 -33.07 -7.64 2.84
N LEU A 3 -31.74 -7.71 2.70
CA LEU A 3 -30.96 -8.89 3.12
C LEU A 3 -31.18 -9.26 4.59
N HIS A 4 -31.15 -8.28 5.49
CA HIS A 4 -31.35 -8.52 6.92
C HIS A 4 -32.80 -8.92 7.22
N VAL A 5 -33.78 -8.28 6.58
CA VAL A 5 -35.20 -8.63 6.74
C VAL A 5 -35.46 -10.08 6.37
N LEU A 6 -34.95 -10.55 5.22
CA LEU A 6 -35.13 -11.93 4.77
C LEU A 6 -34.39 -12.93 5.66
N ALA A 7 -33.17 -12.61 6.08
CA ALA A 7 -32.38 -13.51 6.92
C ALA A 7 -33.03 -13.74 8.30
N THR A 8 -33.54 -12.67 8.92
CA THR A 8 -34.26 -12.78 10.19
C THR A 8 -35.58 -13.53 10.01
N ALA A 9 -36.38 -13.19 8.99
CA ALA A 9 -37.70 -13.80 8.81
C ALA A 9 -37.64 -15.30 8.46
N LEU A 10 -36.63 -15.73 7.71
CA LEU A 10 -36.53 -17.12 7.24
C LEU A 10 -35.65 -18.00 8.12
N PHE A 11 -34.65 -17.43 8.80
CA PHE A 11 -33.58 -18.20 9.44
C PHE A 11 -33.23 -17.72 10.85
N ASP A 12 -33.91 -16.70 11.38
CA ASP A 12 -33.68 -16.13 12.71
C ASP A 12 -32.19 -15.82 13.00
N ARG A 13 -31.50 -15.24 12.02
CA ARG A 13 -30.08 -14.89 12.11
C ARG A 13 -29.73 -13.63 11.30
N PRO A 14 -28.63 -12.93 11.63
CA PRO A 14 -28.18 -11.80 10.82
C PRO A 14 -27.69 -12.26 9.44
N ALA A 15 -27.89 -11.42 8.41
CA ALA A 15 -27.46 -11.72 7.03
C ALA A 15 -25.93 -11.67 6.85
N PHE A 16 -25.25 -10.89 7.67
CA PHE A 16 -23.80 -10.69 7.66
C PHE A 16 -23.36 -10.24 9.06
N LYS A 17 -22.10 -10.51 9.43
CA LYS A 17 -21.53 -10.11 10.73
C LYS A 17 -20.79 -8.77 10.66
N THR A 18 -20.23 -8.45 9.49
CA THR A 18 -19.45 -7.22 9.24
C THR A 18 -19.83 -6.67 7.88
N VAL A 19 -19.90 -5.33 7.79
CA VAL A 19 -20.13 -4.61 6.53
C VAL A 19 -19.16 -3.45 6.45
N ALA A 20 -18.40 -3.38 5.37
CA ALA A 20 -17.66 -2.19 4.98
C ALA A 20 -18.55 -1.35 4.05
N ALA A 21 -19.03 -0.21 4.54
CA ALA A 21 -19.77 0.76 3.73
C ALA A 21 -18.81 1.87 3.28
N HIS A 22 -18.58 1.96 1.98
CA HIS A 22 -17.75 3.02 1.40
C HIS A 22 -18.60 4.25 1.03
N GLY A 23 -17.95 5.40 0.88
CA GLY A 23 -18.59 6.63 0.39
C GLY A 23 -18.76 6.65 -1.13
N ILE A 24 -18.85 7.84 -1.73
CA ILE A 24 -19.27 7.98 -3.13
C ILE A 24 -18.10 8.43 -4.01
N VAL A 25 -17.90 7.70 -5.11
CA VAL A 25 -17.02 8.14 -6.20
C VAL A 25 -17.73 9.22 -7.02
N LEU A 26 -17.09 10.37 -7.16
CA LEU A 26 -17.54 11.52 -7.92
C LEU A 26 -16.76 11.64 -9.23
N GLY A 27 -17.44 12.16 -10.25
CA GLY A 27 -16.84 12.58 -11.50
C GLY A 27 -15.98 13.84 -11.34
N ASP A 28 -15.30 14.23 -12.41
CA ASP A 28 -14.54 15.48 -12.52
C ASP A 28 -15.41 16.73 -12.31
N ASP A 29 -16.70 16.62 -12.62
CA ASP A 29 -17.76 17.60 -12.36
C ASP A 29 -18.24 17.65 -10.90
N GLY A 30 -17.70 16.79 -10.01
CA GLY A 30 -18.08 16.70 -8.61
C GLY A 30 -19.45 16.04 -8.37
N LEU A 31 -20.12 15.57 -9.42
CA LEU A 31 -21.39 14.84 -9.31
C LEU A 31 -21.13 13.35 -9.16
N LYS A 32 -22.12 12.62 -8.65
CA LYS A 32 -22.05 11.15 -8.60
C LYS A 32 -21.76 10.61 -9.99
N MET A 33 -20.71 9.81 -10.07
CA MET A 33 -20.27 9.17 -11.30
C MET A 33 -21.39 8.31 -11.90
N SER A 34 -21.67 8.46 -13.21
CA SER A 34 -22.62 7.59 -13.91
C SER A 34 -22.26 7.35 -15.37
N LYS A 35 -22.57 6.14 -15.84
CA LYS A 35 -22.45 5.75 -17.26
C LYS A 35 -23.25 6.67 -18.19
N SER A 36 -24.43 7.10 -17.75
CA SER A 36 -25.30 7.97 -18.54
C SER A 36 -24.74 9.39 -18.71
N LYS A 37 -23.97 9.89 -17.73
CA LYS A 37 -23.36 11.22 -17.78
C LYS A 37 -22.00 11.21 -18.47
N GLY A 38 -21.31 10.06 -18.47
CA GLY A 38 -19.95 9.98 -19.00
C GLY A 38 -18.95 10.86 -18.25
N ASN A 39 -19.25 11.23 -17.00
CA ASN A 39 -18.44 12.15 -16.18
C ASN A 39 -17.31 11.42 -15.44
N TYR A 40 -16.62 10.49 -16.11
CA TYR A 40 -15.52 9.74 -15.52
C TYR A 40 -14.42 9.45 -16.54
N PRO A 41 -13.16 9.40 -16.10
CA PRO A 41 -12.06 9.00 -16.97
C PRO A 41 -12.25 7.56 -17.45
N ASP A 42 -11.85 7.26 -18.69
CA ASP A 42 -11.94 5.90 -19.20
C ASP A 42 -11.06 4.97 -18.35
N VAL A 43 -11.71 3.98 -17.75
CA VAL A 43 -11.08 3.01 -16.86
C VAL A 43 -9.99 2.21 -17.59
N LYS A 44 -10.16 1.91 -18.88
CA LYS A 44 -9.16 1.19 -19.68
C LYS A 44 -7.90 2.04 -19.89
N GLU A 45 -8.09 3.32 -20.22
CA GLU A 45 -6.96 4.25 -20.39
C GLU A 45 -6.16 4.38 -19.10
N VAL A 46 -6.84 4.47 -17.96
CA VAL A 46 -6.21 4.49 -16.63
C VAL A 46 -5.41 3.21 -16.37
N PHE A 47 -5.96 2.03 -16.68
CA PHE A 47 -5.23 0.77 -16.49
C PHE A 47 -4.01 0.67 -17.40
N ASP A 48 -4.12 1.04 -18.67
CA ASP A 48 -3.02 0.97 -19.62
C ASP A 48 -1.90 1.96 -19.28
N ARG A 49 -2.26 3.13 -18.75
CA ARG A 49 -1.29 4.18 -18.39
C ARG A 49 -0.65 3.99 -17.02
N ASP A 50 -1.47 3.77 -16.00
CA ASP A 50 -1.05 3.83 -14.59
C ASP A 50 -0.99 2.43 -13.93
N GLY A 51 -1.69 1.43 -14.48
CA GLY A 51 -1.73 0.07 -13.96
C GLY A 51 -2.83 -0.17 -12.91
N SER A 52 -3.12 -1.44 -12.62
CA SER A 52 -4.15 -1.83 -11.63
C SER A 52 -3.84 -1.36 -10.23
N ASP A 53 -2.57 -1.47 -9.84
CA ASP A 53 -2.14 -1.26 -8.47
C ASP A 53 -2.18 0.24 -8.12
N ALA A 54 -1.93 1.11 -9.11
CA ALA A 54 -2.12 2.55 -8.98
C ALA A 54 -3.58 2.89 -8.62
N MET A 55 -4.53 2.31 -9.35
CA MET A 55 -5.95 2.54 -9.13
C MET A 55 -6.43 1.95 -7.79
N ARG A 56 -5.99 0.73 -7.47
CA ARG A 56 -6.29 0.09 -6.18
C ARG A 56 -5.77 0.92 -5.03
N TRP A 57 -4.50 1.29 -5.08
CA TRP A 57 -3.87 2.14 -4.07
C TRP A 57 -4.61 3.47 -3.91
N PHE A 58 -4.93 4.14 -5.02
CA PHE A 58 -5.64 5.43 -4.99
C PHE A 58 -7.00 5.32 -4.28
N LEU A 59 -7.78 4.29 -4.59
CA LEU A 59 -9.07 4.07 -3.92
C LEU A 59 -8.88 3.74 -2.43
N MET A 60 -7.98 2.81 -2.11
CA MET A 60 -7.81 2.29 -0.75
C MET A 60 -7.18 3.29 0.22
N SER A 61 -6.25 4.12 -0.26
CA SER A 61 -5.62 5.19 0.53
C SER A 61 -6.48 6.44 0.66
N SER A 62 -7.63 6.49 -0.02
CA SER A 62 -8.51 7.66 0.00
C SER A 62 -9.54 7.63 1.15
N PRO A 63 -10.21 8.76 1.43
CA PRO A 63 -11.29 8.83 2.39
C PRO A 63 -12.52 7.96 2.05
N ILE A 64 -12.59 7.35 0.86
CA ILE A 64 -13.78 6.61 0.42
C ILE A 64 -14.11 5.43 1.33
N LEU A 65 -13.10 4.76 1.87
CA LEU A 65 -13.29 3.63 2.78
C LEU A 65 -13.71 4.06 4.19
N ARG A 66 -13.70 5.37 4.48
CA ARG A 66 -14.17 5.99 5.72
C ARG A 66 -15.49 6.76 5.51
N GLY A 67 -16.23 6.43 4.44
CA GLY A 67 -17.52 7.04 4.12
C GLY A 67 -17.44 8.42 3.45
N GLY A 68 -16.23 8.91 3.14
CA GLY A 68 -16.03 10.17 2.45
C GLY A 68 -16.28 10.08 0.94
N ASN A 69 -16.38 11.24 0.28
CA ASN A 69 -16.45 11.29 -1.18
C ASN A 69 -15.04 11.35 -1.79
N LEU A 70 -14.89 10.77 -2.98
CA LEU A 70 -13.63 10.78 -3.74
C LEU A 70 -13.89 11.27 -5.16
N ILE A 71 -13.22 12.35 -5.55
CA ILE A 71 -13.16 12.77 -6.96
C ILE A 71 -12.01 12.01 -7.61
N VAL A 72 -12.30 11.25 -8.67
CA VAL A 72 -11.27 10.52 -9.42
C VAL A 72 -10.62 11.48 -10.39
N THR A 73 -9.34 11.78 -10.17
CA THR A 73 -8.53 12.58 -11.07
C THR A 73 -7.26 11.83 -11.44
N GLU A 74 -6.79 12.00 -12.67
CA GLU A 74 -5.53 11.42 -13.13
C GLU A 74 -4.33 11.85 -12.26
N GLN A 75 -4.35 13.12 -11.84
CA GLN A 75 -3.34 13.66 -10.94
C GLN A 75 -3.34 12.93 -9.59
N GLY A 76 -4.53 12.64 -9.04
CA GLY A 76 -4.68 11.89 -7.80
C GLY A 76 -4.10 10.47 -7.89
N LEU A 77 -4.36 9.77 -9.00
CA LEU A 77 -3.79 8.44 -9.25
C LEU A 77 -2.27 8.49 -9.32
N ARG A 78 -1.71 9.41 -10.12
CA ARG A 78 -0.26 9.58 -10.26
C ARG A 78 0.41 9.92 -8.93
N GLU A 79 -0.25 10.70 -8.09
CA GLU A 79 0.26 11.02 -6.76
C GLU A 79 0.23 9.80 -5.83
N GLY A 80 -0.83 8.99 -5.87
CA GLY A 80 -0.92 7.73 -5.13
C GLY A 80 0.25 6.80 -5.45
N VAL A 81 0.59 6.64 -6.73
CA VAL A 81 1.73 5.83 -7.19
C VAL A 81 3.07 6.26 -6.56
N ARG A 82 3.25 7.56 -6.33
CA ARG A 82 4.47 8.11 -5.69
C ARG A 82 4.58 7.80 -4.21
N GLN A 83 3.48 7.42 -3.56
CA GLN A 83 3.45 7.23 -2.10
C GLN A 83 3.94 5.84 -1.68
N ALA A 84 3.74 4.80 -2.49
CA ALA A 84 4.15 3.43 -2.16
C ALA A 84 4.83 2.70 -3.33
N LEU A 85 4.21 2.63 -4.51
CA LEU A 85 4.72 1.84 -5.63
C LEU A 85 6.12 2.29 -6.07
N LEU A 86 6.31 3.59 -6.33
CA LEU A 86 7.62 4.10 -6.74
C LEU A 86 8.69 3.94 -5.66
N PRO A 87 8.45 4.26 -4.37
CA PRO A 87 9.40 3.96 -3.30
C PRO A 87 9.85 2.50 -3.25
N ILE A 88 8.91 1.54 -3.36
CA ILE A 88 9.22 0.10 -3.35
C ILE A 88 10.04 -0.26 -4.58
N TRP A 89 9.61 0.17 -5.77
CA TRP A 89 10.31 -0.09 -7.03
C TRP A 89 11.72 0.49 -7.05
N ASN A 90 11.89 1.70 -6.53
CA ASN A 90 13.19 2.37 -6.45
C ASN A 90 14.12 1.69 -5.45
N ALA A 91 13.60 1.21 -4.31
CA ALA A 91 14.39 0.47 -3.34
C ALA A 91 14.84 -0.90 -3.89
N TRP A 92 13.96 -1.60 -4.62
CA TRP A 92 14.29 -2.84 -5.32
C TRP A 92 15.31 -2.61 -6.44
N SER A 93 15.08 -1.61 -7.29
CA SER A 93 16.03 -1.21 -8.35
C SER A 93 17.40 -0.85 -7.78
N PHE A 94 17.43 -0.16 -6.64
CA PHE A 94 18.67 0.16 -5.92
C PHE A 94 19.38 -1.09 -5.42
N LEU A 95 18.65 -2.04 -4.80
CA LEU A 95 19.24 -3.32 -4.37
C LEU A 95 19.83 -4.08 -5.56
N GLN A 96 19.07 -4.22 -6.65
CA GLN A 96 19.52 -4.90 -7.88
C GLN A 96 20.78 -4.26 -8.48
N LEU A 97 20.90 -2.93 -8.42
CA LEU A 97 22.04 -2.22 -8.98
C LEU A 97 23.34 -2.46 -8.21
N TYR A 98 23.27 -2.64 -6.89
CA TYR A 98 24.45 -2.70 -6.02
C TYR A 98 24.73 -4.08 -5.41
N ALA A 99 23.78 -5.00 -5.45
CA ALA A 99 23.99 -6.36 -4.98
C ALA A 99 24.75 -7.17 -6.06
N SER A 100 26.02 -7.49 -5.79
CA SER A 100 26.84 -8.34 -6.68
C SER A 100 26.37 -9.80 -6.70
N THR A 101 25.66 -10.24 -5.64
CA THR A 101 25.00 -11.54 -5.53
C THR A 101 23.60 -11.39 -4.94
N PRO A 102 22.69 -12.36 -5.15
CA PRO A 102 21.39 -12.34 -4.49
C PRO A 102 21.55 -12.29 -2.97
N GLY A 103 21.00 -11.24 -2.35
CA GLY A 103 20.96 -11.10 -0.90
C GLY A 103 20.28 -12.29 -0.24
N GLN A 104 20.65 -12.56 1.00
CA GLN A 104 20.08 -13.62 1.83
C GLN A 104 19.20 -13.03 2.93
N TRP A 105 18.30 -13.86 3.47
CA TRP A 105 17.49 -13.46 4.62
C TRP A 105 18.38 -13.21 5.85
N ARG A 106 18.26 -12.04 6.48
CA ARG A 106 19.05 -11.60 7.62
C ARG A 106 18.26 -10.68 8.54
N THR A 107 18.36 -10.94 9.85
CA THR A 107 17.66 -10.16 10.89
C THR A 107 18.53 -9.81 12.10
N ASP A 108 19.82 -10.17 12.05
CA ASP A 108 20.77 -10.11 13.17
C ASP A 108 21.96 -9.19 12.90
N SER A 109 21.91 -8.36 11.85
CA SER A 109 22.95 -7.35 11.56
C SER A 109 23.19 -6.46 12.80
N PRO A 110 24.45 -6.27 13.24
CA PRO A 110 24.76 -5.42 14.38
C PRO A 110 24.66 -3.92 14.05
N HIS A 111 24.62 -3.56 12.77
CA HIS A 111 24.67 -2.17 12.34
C HIS A 111 23.39 -1.41 12.72
N VAL A 112 23.56 -0.21 13.29
CA VAL A 112 22.45 0.57 13.87
C VAL A 112 21.32 0.87 12.88
N LEU A 113 21.65 1.17 11.62
CA LEU A 113 20.63 1.45 10.59
C LEU A 113 19.87 0.19 10.16
N ASP A 114 20.52 -0.97 10.17
CA ASP A 114 19.89 -2.25 9.80
C ASP A 114 18.91 -2.67 10.90
N ARG A 115 19.34 -2.60 12.16
CA ARG A 115 18.47 -2.81 13.32
C ARG A 115 17.28 -1.86 13.34
N TYR A 116 17.50 -0.59 12.99
CA TYR A 116 16.44 0.41 12.88
C TYR A 116 15.38 0.03 11.83
N VAL A 117 15.80 -0.29 10.59
CA VAL A 117 14.84 -0.58 9.53
C VAL A 117 14.09 -1.89 9.79
N LEU A 118 14.76 -2.91 10.35
CA LEU A 118 14.12 -4.17 10.73
C LEU A 118 13.12 -3.99 11.88
N ALA A 119 13.47 -3.21 12.91
CA ALA A 119 12.55 -2.91 14.01
C ALA A 119 11.33 -2.11 13.51
N LYS A 120 11.55 -1.11 12.64
CA LYS A 120 10.47 -0.31 12.06
C LYS A 120 9.56 -1.17 11.16
N LEU A 121 10.14 -2.08 10.38
CA LEU A 121 9.40 -3.03 9.55
C LEU A 121 8.53 -3.96 10.38
N SER A 122 9.06 -4.48 11.49
CA SER A 122 8.28 -5.31 12.42
C SER A 122 7.09 -4.53 12.97
N ALA A 123 7.29 -3.30 13.44
CA ALA A 123 6.21 -2.46 13.94
C ALA A 123 5.17 -2.13 12.86
N THR A 124 5.61 -1.83 11.63
CA THR A 124 4.71 -1.61 10.48
C THR A 124 3.91 -2.86 10.12
N ARG A 125 4.52 -4.06 10.13
CA ARG A 125 3.80 -5.32 9.91
C ARG A 125 2.68 -5.48 10.93
N ASP A 126 2.98 -5.28 12.21
CA ASP A 126 2.01 -5.48 13.29
C ASP A 126 0.86 -4.46 13.15
N ALA A 127 1.18 -3.18 12.91
CA ALA A 127 0.18 -2.13 12.70
C ALA A 127 -0.70 -2.37 11.47
N ILE A 128 -0.13 -2.81 10.34
CA ILE A 128 -0.90 -3.18 9.14
C ILE A 128 -1.80 -4.39 9.42
N THR A 129 -1.30 -5.39 10.16
CA THR A 129 -2.08 -6.59 10.51
C THR A 129 -3.29 -6.20 11.35
N ASP A 130 -3.08 -5.43 12.43
CA ASP A 130 -4.16 -4.96 13.31
C ASP A 130 -5.19 -4.12 12.54
N ALA A 131 -4.72 -3.22 11.67
CA ALA A 131 -5.59 -2.39 10.85
C ALA A 131 -6.47 -3.23 9.91
N LEU A 132 -5.88 -4.23 9.24
CA LEU A 132 -6.62 -5.11 8.32
C LEU A 132 -7.59 -6.05 9.05
N GLU A 133 -7.23 -6.56 10.23
CA GLU A 133 -8.17 -7.32 11.08
C GLU A 133 -9.38 -6.46 11.50
N GLY A 134 -9.16 -5.17 11.73
CA GLY A 134 -10.20 -4.17 12.00
C GLY A 134 -10.95 -3.65 10.77
N ASN A 135 -10.61 -4.07 9.55
CA ASN A 135 -11.08 -3.49 8.27
C ASN A 135 -10.73 -2.00 8.05
N ASP A 136 -9.72 -1.46 8.75
CA ASP A 136 -9.16 -0.12 8.47
C ASP A 136 -8.10 -0.19 7.35
N ILE A 137 -8.56 -0.43 6.13
CA ILE A 137 -7.70 -0.53 4.94
C ILE A 137 -6.95 0.80 4.70
N ALA A 138 -7.62 1.93 4.91
CA ALA A 138 -6.99 3.24 4.74
C ALA A 138 -5.85 3.46 5.74
N GLY A 139 -6.02 3.01 6.99
CA GLY A 139 -4.97 3.01 8.01
C GLY A 139 -3.78 2.12 7.61
N ALA A 140 -4.06 0.92 7.07
CA ALA A 140 -3.01 0.05 6.55
C ALA A 140 -2.21 0.70 5.40
N CYS A 141 -2.87 1.41 4.49
CA CYS A 141 -2.20 2.20 3.45
C CYS A 141 -1.34 3.33 4.03
N ASP A 142 -1.84 4.04 5.06
CA ASP A 142 -1.09 5.12 5.73
C ASP A 142 0.20 4.60 6.39
N GLU A 143 0.15 3.42 7.04
CA GLU A 143 1.32 2.77 7.63
C GLU A 143 2.33 2.33 6.57
N LEU A 144 1.88 1.71 5.49
CA LEU A 144 2.75 1.29 4.39
C LEU A 144 3.44 2.49 3.73
N ARG A 145 2.71 3.58 3.47
CA ARG A 145 3.28 4.84 2.96
C ARG A 145 4.36 5.38 3.90
N THR A 146 4.08 5.41 5.20
CA THR A 146 5.01 5.94 6.21
C THR A 146 6.29 5.10 6.29
N PHE A 147 6.18 3.77 6.14
CA PHE A 147 7.34 2.90 6.04
C PHE A 147 8.14 3.14 4.76
N CYS A 148 7.48 3.27 3.61
CA CYS A 148 8.13 3.56 2.33
C CYS A 148 8.95 4.86 2.36
N ASP A 149 8.44 5.88 3.05
CA ASP A 149 9.17 7.13 3.29
C ASP A 149 10.43 6.89 4.12
N ALA A 150 10.31 6.15 5.22
CA ALA A 150 11.43 5.82 6.09
C ALA A 150 12.50 4.96 5.38
N LEU A 151 12.07 3.98 4.59
CA LEU A 151 12.94 3.11 3.82
C LEU A 151 13.79 3.93 2.84
N THR A 152 13.15 4.79 2.05
CA THR A 152 13.83 5.52 0.97
C THR A 152 14.60 6.75 1.48
N LYS A 153 13.97 7.60 2.30
CA LYS A 153 14.57 8.87 2.75
C LYS A 153 15.59 8.70 3.86
N TRP A 154 15.46 7.67 4.70
CA TRP A 154 16.36 7.44 5.83
C TRP A 154 17.29 6.25 5.61
N TYR A 155 16.75 5.03 5.45
CA TYR A 155 17.59 3.83 5.41
C TYR A 155 18.47 3.77 4.16
N VAL A 156 17.85 3.74 2.96
CA VAL A 156 18.58 3.66 1.69
C VAL A 156 19.52 4.84 1.53
N ARG A 157 19.03 6.07 1.75
CA ARG A 157 19.83 7.30 1.61
C ARG A 157 21.07 7.30 2.51
N ARG A 158 20.95 6.91 3.78
CA ARG A 158 22.07 6.92 4.74
C ARG A 158 22.98 5.72 4.64
N SER A 159 22.54 4.64 3.99
CA SER A 159 23.33 3.42 3.84
C SER A 159 24.06 3.33 2.49
N ARG A 160 23.88 4.28 1.55
CA ARG A 160 24.45 4.21 0.19
C ARG A 160 25.94 3.87 0.13
N SER A 161 26.76 4.46 0.98
CA SER A 161 28.20 4.17 1.03
C SER A 161 28.51 2.71 1.37
N ARG A 162 27.65 2.06 2.17
CA ARG A 162 27.77 0.63 2.50
C ARG A 162 27.47 -0.24 1.28
N PHE A 163 26.45 0.12 0.48
CA PHE A 163 26.15 -0.57 -0.78
C PHE A 163 27.26 -0.40 -1.83
N TRP A 164 27.90 0.77 -1.90
CA TRP A 164 29.08 0.96 -2.77
C TRP A 164 30.30 0.15 -2.33
N GLY A 165 30.40 -0.15 -1.03
CA GLY A 165 31.42 -1.04 -0.48
C GLY A 165 31.02 -2.52 -0.47
N GLU A 166 29.91 -2.88 -1.13
CA GLU A 166 29.37 -4.25 -1.16
C GLU A 166 29.20 -4.89 0.23
N ASP A 167 28.77 -4.09 1.22
CA ASP A 167 28.51 -4.57 2.57
C ASP A 167 27.37 -5.61 2.57
N ALA A 168 27.73 -6.88 2.81
CA ALA A 168 26.82 -8.00 2.83
C ALA A 168 25.68 -7.82 3.85
N ASP A 169 25.95 -7.23 5.01
CA ASP A 169 24.93 -7.03 6.04
C ASP A 169 23.84 -6.06 5.55
N ALA A 170 24.23 -5.01 4.83
CA ALA A 170 23.29 -4.02 4.26
C ALA A 170 22.46 -4.63 3.12
N ILE A 171 23.10 -5.41 2.24
CA ILE A 171 22.47 -6.08 1.11
C ILE A 171 21.44 -7.11 1.61
N ASP A 172 21.83 -8.00 2.52
CA ASP A 172 20.97 -9.03 3.10
C ASP A 172 19.82 -8.42 3.91
N THR A 173 20.10 -7.34 4.66
CA THR A 173 19.06 -6.62 5.40
C THR A 173 18.03 -6.01 4.45
N LEU A 174 18.46 -5.31 3.39
CA LEU A 174 17.54 -4.71 2.43
C LEU A 174 16.76 -5.77 1.65
N HIS A 175 17.38 -6.91 1.32
CA HIS A 175 16.70 -8.06 0.74
C HIS A 175 15.54 -8.54 1.63
N THR A 176 15.83 -8.79 2.91
CA THR A 176 14.82 -9.19 3.91
C THR A 176 13.71 -8.16 4.04
N VAL A 177 14.07 -6.88 4.09
CA VAL A 177 13.10 -5.79 4.20
C VAL A 177 12.16 -5.77 3.01
N LEU A 178 12.68 -5.88 1.78
CA LEU A 178 11.86 -5.89 0.58
C LEU A 178 10.98 -7.15 0.47
N GLU A 179 11.49 -8.31 0.87
CA GLU A 179 10.71 -9.55 0.87
C GLU A 179 9.50 -9.46 1.83
N VAL A 180 9.71 -8.99 3.05
CA VAL A 180 8.61 -8.81 4.02
C VAL A 180 7.69 -7.66 3.58
N LEU A 181 8.25 -6.55 3.10
CA LEU A 181 7.47 -5.40 2.64
C LEU A 181 6.50 -5.77 1.51
N THR A 182 6.96 -6.56 0.53
CA THR A 182 6.12 -7.00 -0.58
C THR A 182 5.04 -7.97 -0.13
N ARG A 183 5.31 -8.84 0.86
CA ARG A 183 4.29 -9.71 1.47
C ARG A 183 3.20 -8.92 2.17
N ILE A 184 3.55 -7.92 2.99
CA ILE A 184 2.56 -7.09 3.70
C ILE A 184 1.83 -6.11 2.76
N ALA A 185 2.45 -5.71 1.66
CA ALA A 185 1.85 -4.84 0.65
C ALA A 185 0.95 -5.58 -0.35
N ALA A 186 1.09 -6.91 -0.50
CA ALA A 186 0.36 -7.72 -1.48
C ALA A 186 -1.18 -7.53 -1.51
N PRO A 187 -1.91 -7.38 -0.38
CA PRO A 187 -3.35 -7.09 -0.44
C PRO A 187 -3.66 -5.63 -0.83
N LEU A 188 -2.70 -4.72 -0.67
CA LEU A 188 -2.85 -3.28 -0.86
C LEU A 188 -2.41 -2.78 -2.25
N LEU A 189 -1.73 -3.62 -3.03
CA LEU A 189 -1.26 -3.33 -4.38
C LEU A 189 -2.00 -4.23 -5.37
#